data_AF-A0A2K9NPG6-F1
#
_entry.id   AF-A0A2K9NPG6-F1
#
_cell.length_a   1.000
_cell.length_b   1.000
_cell.length_c   1.000
_cell.angle_alpha   90.00
_cell.angle_beta   90.00
_cell.angle_gamma   90.00
#
_symmetry.space_group_name_H-M   'P 1'
#
loop_
_entity.id
_entity.type
_entity.pdbx_description
1 polymer ?
#
loop_
_entity_poly.entity_id
_entity_poly.type
_entity_poly.pdbx_seq_one_letter_code
_entity_poly.pdbx_strand_id
1 'polypeptide(L)'
;MQDMILILSRCQAKRISPRSKKTFFRFHFRGFYSGLKIKEIHVYPHQSVALDKGEDYLLWVTLKCVRESVLEVTLLKYKKIE
;
A
#
# COMPACT_ATOMS: atom_id res chain seq x y z
N MET A 1 -19.30 1.92 -6.31
CA MET A 1 -18.04 2.32 -6.97
C MET A 1 -16.89 1.90 -6.05
N GLN A 2 -15.88 1.20 -6.56
CA GLN A 2 -14.64 0.96 -5.81
C GLN A 2 -13.66 2.08 -6.14
N ASP A 3 -13.21 2.81 -5.13
CA ASP A 3 -12.21 3.88 -5.32
C ASP A 3 -10.86 3.25 -5.70
N MET A 4 -10.42 3.56 -6.92
CA MET A 4 -9.08 3.22 -7.38
C MET A 4 -8.12 4.34 -7.00
N ILE A 5 -7.05 3.99 -6.29
CA ILE A 5 -6.05 4.95 -5.82
C ILE A 5 -4.73 4.65 -6.54
N LEU A 6 -4.13 5.70 -7.09
CA LEU A 6 -2.79 5.65 -7.69
C LEU A 6 -1.77 6.14 -6.66
N ILE A 7 -0.75 5.33 -6.38
CA ILE A 7 0.27 5.65 -5.38
C ILE A 7 1.65 5.61 -6.03
N LEU A 8 2.44 6.66 -5.83
CA LEU A 8 3.86 6.75 -6.18
C LEU A 8 4.66 6.79 -4.87
N SER A 9 5.32 5.69 -4.52
CA SER A 9 6.00 5.61 -3.23
C SER A 9 7.07 4.52 -3.16
N ARG A 10 8.03 4.74 -2.27
CA ARG A 10 9.08 3.81 -1.89
C ARG A 10 8.58 2.71 -0.95
N CYS A 11 8.85 1.46 -1.33
CA CYS A 11 8.62 0.30 -0.47
C CYS A 11 9.60 0.30 0.72
N GLN A 12 9.07 0.29 1.93
CA GLN A 12 9.85 0.35 3.18
C GLN A 12 10.16 -1.03 3.75
N ALA A 13 9.19 -1.94 3.71
CA ALA A 13 9.34 -3.27 4.28
C ALA A 13 8.27 -4.24 3.78
N LYS A 14 8.62 -5.53 3.72
CA LYS A 14 7.69 -6.66 3.68
C LYS A 14 7.43 -7.14 5.10
N ARG A 15 6.17 -7.29 5.50
CA ARG A 15 5.75 -7.67 6.86
C ARG A 15 4.64 -8.73 6.79
N ILE A 16 4.44 -9.43 7.91
CA ILE A 16 3.31 -10.35 8.08
C ILE A 16 2.36 -9.72 9.10
N SER A 17 1.08 -9.61 8.74
CA SER A 17 0.05 -9.11 9.64
C SER A 17 -0.15 -10.09 10.79
N PRO A 18 -0.02 -9.66 12.05
CA PRO A 18 -0.23 -10.54 13.20
C PRO A 18 -1.68 -11.03 13.30
N ARG A 19 -2.65 -10.26 12.77
CA ARG A 19 -4.07 -10.59 12.83
C ARG A 19 -4.49 -11.59 11.76
N SER A 20 -4.09 -11.35 10.52
CA SER A 20 -4.57 -12.16 9.39
C SER A 20 -3.56 -13.21 8.92
N LYS A 21 -2.34 -13.22 9.46
CA LYS A 21 -1.17 -13.98 8.96
C LYS A 21 -0.88 -13.73 7.47
N LYS A 22 -1.43 -12.65 6.89
CA LYS A 22 -1.21 -12.27 5.49
C LYS A 22 0.01 -11.38 5.38
N THR A 23 0.81 -11.60 4.34
CA THR A 23 1.92 -10.71 3.99
C THR A 23 1.38 -9.40 3.45
N PHE A 24 2.01 -8.29 3.84
CA PHE A 24 1.75 -6.96 3.30
C PHE A 24 3.04 -6.18 3.14
N PHE A 25 3.02 -5.16 2.30
CA PHE A 25 4.13 -4.25 2.05
C PHE A 25 3.81 -2.88 2.63
N ARG A 26 4.77 -2.30 3.35
CA ARG A 26 4.68 -0.95 3.90
C ARG A 26 5.27 0.02 2.90
N PHE A 27 4.50 1.04 2.56
CA PHE A 27 4.92 2.16 1.72
C PHE A 27 4.90 3.44 2.54
N HIS A 28 5.91 4.29 2.34
CA HIS A 28 5.94 5.61 2.96
C HIS A 28 4.89 6.49 2.30
N PHE A 29 4.10 7.22 3.08
CA PHE A 29 3.15 8.14 2.47
C PHE A 29 2.98 9.37 3.35
N ARG A 30 2.98 10.55 2.75
CA ARG A 30 2.66 11.78 3.47
C ARG A 30 1.65 12.53 2.64
N GLY A 31 0.39 12.40 3.01
CA GLY A 31 -0.70 13.03 2.29
C GLY A 31 -2.00 13.00 3.07
N PHE A 32 -3.09 13.31 2.36
CA PHE A 32 -4.43 13.28 2.91
C PHE A 32 -5.31 12.38 2.03
N TYR A 33 -6.20 11.62 2.66
CA TYR A 33 -7.24 10.84 1.99
C TYR A 33 -8.57 11.17 2.65
N SER A 34 -9.52 11.70 1.88
CA SER A 34 -10.84 12.13 2.39
C SER A 34 -10.74 13.02 3.65
N GLY A 35 -9.82 13.99 3.64
CA GLY A 35 -9.58 14.91 4.75
C GLY A 35 -8.76 14.35 5.93
N LEU A 36 -8.47 13.05 5.95
CA LEU A 36 -7.65 12.42 6.99
C LEU A 36 -6.17 12.40 6.60
N LYS A 37 -5.30 12.79 7.53
CA LYS A 37 -3.85 12.69 7.34
C LYS A 37 -3.41 11.23 7.34
N ILE A 38 -2.75 10.81 6.26
CA ILE A 38 -2.19 9.47 6.11
C ILE A 38 -0.66 9.55 6.15
N LYS A 39 -0.07 8.67 6.95
CA LYS A 39 1.39 8.57 7.19
C LYS A 39 2.02 7.32 6.56
N GLU A 40 1.22 6.29 6.32
CA GLU A 40 1.68 5.02 5.77
C GLU A 40 0.59 4.36 4.93
N ILE A 41 1.01 3.51 4.00
CA ILE A 41 0.11 2.66 3.23
C ILE A 41 0.54 1.22 3.41
N HIS A 42 -0.42 0.37 3.79
CA HIS A 42 -0.26 -1.07 3.88
C HIS A 42 -0.89 -1.73 2.65
N VAL A 43 -0.04 -2.26 1.78
CA VAL A 43 -0.43 -2.86 0.52
C VAL A 43 -0.51 -4.37 0.68
N TYR A 44 -1.71 -4.93 0.55
CA TYR A 44 -1.96 -6.36 0.60
C TYR A 44 -2.10 -6.91 -0.82
N PRO A 45 -1.21 -7.79 -1.29
CA PRO A 45 -1.34 -8.40 -2.60
C PRO A 45 -2.34 -9.57 -2.59
N HIS A 46 -3.00 -9.82 -3.73
CA HIS A 46 -3.82 -11.01 -3.92
C HIS A 46 -2.99 -12.27 -4.24
N GLN A 47 -1.86 -12.08 -4.92
CA GLN A 47 -0.96 -13.14 -5.37
C GLN A 47 0.48 -12.84 -4.96
N SER A 48 1.41 -13.76 -5.21
CA SER A 48 2.83 -13.49 -4.97
C SER A 48 3.29 -12.33 -5.85
N VAL A 49 3.91 -11.31 -5.25
CA VAL A 49 4.46 -10.13 -5.94
C VAL A 49 5.87 -9.84 -5.46
N ALA A 50 6.69 -9.33 -6.37
CA ALA A 50 8.05 -8.89 -6.10
C ALA A 50 8.06 -7.35 -5.94
N LEU A 51 7.86 -6.89 -4.70
CA LEU A 51 8.05 -5.50 -4.31
C LEU A 51 9.27 -5.44 -3.39
N ASP A 52 10.35 -4.87 -3.90
CA ASP A 52 11.65 -4.83 -3.25
C ASP A 52 11.75 -3.59 -2.35
N LYS A 53 12.37 -3.77 -1.18
CA LYS A 53 12.60 -2.68 -0.25
C LYS A 53 13.58 -1.68 -0.87
N GLY A 54 13.27 -0.39 -0.74
CA GLY A 54 14.11 0.71 -1.22
C GLY A 54 13.72 1.19 -2.62
N GLU A 55 12.96 0.40 -3.36
CA GLU A 55 12.53 0.72 -4.71
C GLU A 55 11.24 1.54 -4.72
N ASP A 56 11.11 2.39 -5.73
CA ASP A 56 9.95 3.24 -5.97
C ASP A 56 8.98 2.55 -6.96
N TYR A 57 7.69 2.59 -6.64
CA TYR A 57 6.65 1.92 -7.42
C TYR A 57 5.45 2.83 -7.67
N LEU A 58 4.85 2.63 -8.84
CA LEU A 58 3.51 3.07 -9.17
C LEU A 58 2.52 1.94 -8.89
N LEU A 59 1.60 2.14 -7.96
CA LEU A 59 0.64 1.13 -7.50
C LEU A 59 -0.79 1.55 -7.81
N TRP A 60 -1.56 0.64 -8.40
CA TRP A 60 -3.01 0.74 -8.51
C TRP A 60 -3.63 -0.13 -7.44
N VAL A 61 -4.41 0.48 -6.56
CA VAL A 61 -4.95 -0.20 -5.40
C VAL A 61 -6.43 0.12 -5.20
N THR A 62 -7.14 -0.77 -4.50
CA THR A 62 -8.48 -0.50 -3.96
C THR A 62 -8.42 -0.32 -2.46
N LEU A 63 -9.18 0.66 -1.95
CA LEU A 63 -9.31 0.88 -0.52
C LEU A 63 -9.90 -0.36 0.17
N LYS A 64 -9.26 -0.81 1.27
CA LYS A 64 -9.90 -1.71 2.23
C LYS A 64 -10.48 -0.93 3.41
N CYS A 65 -9.63 -0.19 4.11
CA CYS A 65 -10.03 0.65 5.24
C CYS A 65 -8.93 1.66 5.61
N VAL A 66 -9.28 2.65 6.43
CA VAL A 66 -8.34 3.59 7.04
C VAL A 66 -8.29 3.31 8.54
N ARG A 67 -7.09 3.18 9.12
CA ARG A 67 -6.89 2.95 10.56
C ARG A 67 -5.70 3.75 11.06
N GLU A 68 -5.88 4.56 12.10
CA GLU A 68 -4.76 5.23 12.80
C GLU A 68 -3.76 5.95 11.87
N SER A 69 -4.24 6.69 10.86
CA SER A 69 -3.41 7.34 9.82
C SER A 69 -2.71 6.38 8.84
N VAL A 70 -3.16 5.13 8.75
CA VAL A 70 -2.68 4.11 7.81
C VAL A 70 -3.79 3.78 6.82
N LEU A 71 -3.46 3.81 5.53
CA LEU A 71 -4.34 3.37 4.46
C LEU A 71 -4.08 1.89 4.17
N GLU A 72 -5.04 1.03 4.49
CA GLU A 72 -4.96 -0.38 4.11
C GLU A 72 -5.62 -0.58 2.75
N VAL A 73 -4.88 -1.18 1.82
CA VAL A 73 -5.30 -1.28 0.43
C VAL A 73 -5.03 -2.66 -0.15
N THR A 74 -5.77 -3.01 -1.18
CA THR A 74 -5.54 -4.22 -1.97
C THR A 74 -4.80 -3.87 -3.24
N LEU A 75 -3.69 -4.55 -3.53
CA LEU A 75 -2.96 -4.34 -4.77
C LEU A 75 -3.70 -4.95 -5.95
N LEU A 76 -3.96 -4.13 -6.97
CA LEU A 76 -4.51 -4.58 -8.25
C LEU A 76 -3.41 -4.74 -9.30
N LYS A 77 -2.56 -3.72 -9.43
CA LYS A 77 -1.47 -3.66 -10.41
C LYS A 77 -0.32 -2.82 -9.86
N TYR A 78 0.90 -3.10 -10.31
CA TYR A 78 2.07 -2.29 -9.98
C TYR A 78 3.01 -2.16 -11.18
N LYS A 79 3.83 -1.10 -11.16
CA LYS A 79 4.95 -0.88 -12.08
C LYS A 79 6.12 -0.33 -11.28
N LYS A 80 7.31 -0.93 -11.42
CA LYS A 80 8.56 -0.38 -10.86
C LYS A 80 8.95 0.90 -11.61
N ILE A 81 9.42 1.90 -10.88
CA ILE A 81 9.93 3.14 -11.44
C ILE A 81 11.46 3.01 -11.48
N GLU A 82 12.04 3.24 -12.65
CA GLU A 82 13.49 3.26 -12.90
C GLU A 82 14.06 4.65 -12.64
#